data_AF-A0AAW1NSR1-F1
#
_entry.id   AF-A0AAW1NSR1-F1
#
_cell.length_a   1.000
_cell.length_b   1.000
_cell.length_c   1.000
_cell.angle_alpha   90.00
_cell.angle_beta   90.00
_cell.angle_gamma   90.00
#
_symmetry.space_group_name_H-M   'P 1'
#
loop_
_entity.id
_entity.type
_entity.pdbx_description
1 polymer ?
#
loop_
_entity_poly.entity_id
_entity_poly.type
_entity_poly.pdbx_seq_one_letter_code
_entity_poly.pdbx_strand_id
1 'polypeptide(L)'
;MQARHAWRQALRCLCSFPSAHTAPPAGIITGLERTAAGLLPAGKTAKPESSQDRDLPVYNLDKEVVGTCTLPGRIFDVAVRKDILHRVVRWQLAKRRQGTHAVKTRAQVRGGGRKPWPQKGTGRARAGSIRIPQFRGGGVAHGPVSRSHEHKLNKKVRRLGVLCALSAKAQEGRLTLVDTLWRDDPKTALLDRGLNTLLTPSDADKRSVLLIDTSKDGGDGGSALRRACANLFKADRPGSLLSR
;
A
#
# COMPACT_ATOMS: atom_id res chain seq x y z
N MET A 1 -67.96 -21.92 -7.43
CA MET A 1 -68.91 -20.79 -7.42
C MET A 1 -68.71 -20.00 -6.13
N GLN A 2 -68.69 -18.66 -6.24
CA GLN A 2 -68.84 -17.69 -5.15
C GLN A 2 -67.75 -17.65 -4.03
N ALA A 3 -66.49 -17.30 -4.36
CA ALA A 3 -65.56 -16.73 -3.35
C ALA A 3 -64.30 -16.04 -3.93
N ARG A 4 -64.25 -15.68 -5.22
CA ARG A 4 -63.04 -15.08 -5.83
C ARG A 4 -63.28 -13.82 -6.66
N HIS A 5 -64.51 -13.32 -6.72
CA HIS A 5 -64.87 -12.17 -7.56
C HIS A 5 -65.16 -10.86 -6.81
N ALA A 6 -65.14 -10.86 -5.48
CA ALA A 6 -65.54 -9.69 -4.67
C ALA A 6 -64.39 -8.74 -4.27
N TRP A 7 -63.13 -9.05 -4.59
CA TRP A 7 -61.97 -8.27 -4.13
C TRP A 7 -61.28 -7.42 -5.22
N ARG A 8 -61.78 -7.43 -6.46
CA ARG A 8 -61.22 -6.65 -7.58
C ARG A 8 -62.04 -5.42 -7.99
N GLN A 9 -63.05 -5.05 -7.21
CA GLN A 9 -63.92 -3.89 -7.51
C GLN A 9 -63.84 -2.73 -6.48
N ALA A 10 -63.00 -2.81 -5.45
CA ALA A 10 -62.99 -1.84 -4.34
C ALA A 10 -61.78 -0.87 -4.27
N LEU A 11 -60.94 -0.77 -5.30
CA LEU A 11 -59.80 0.19 -5.32
C LEU A 11 -59.68 0.94 -6.67
N ARG A 12 -60.83 1.23 -7.29
CA ARG A 12 -60.91 1.97 -8.56
C ARG A 12 -61.82 3.21 -8.46
N CYS A 13 -61.78 3.87 -7.30
CA CYS A 13 -62.42 5.16 -7.05
C CYS A 13 -61.46 6.00 -6.19
N LEU A 14 -61.20 7.24 -6.62
CA LEU A 14 -60.24 8.23 -6.08
C LEU A 14 -58.79 7.91 -6.52
N CYS A 15 -58.20 8.49 -7.56
CA CYS A 15 -58.19 9.90 -7.94
C CYS A 15 -57.99 10.04 -9.46
N SER A 16 -58.98 10.63 -10.12
CA SER A 16 -58.84 11.27 -11.43
C SER A 16 -59.32 12.69 -11.22
N PHE A 17 -58.51 13.69 -11.56
CA PHE A 17 -58.89 15.09 -11.83
C PHE A 17 -57.65 15.78 -12.47
N PRO A 18 -57.79 16.87 -13.25
CA PRO A 18 -57.62 16.85 -14.70
C PRO A 18 -56.50 17.81 -15.16
N SER A 19 -56.09 17.63 -16.43
CA SER A 19 -55.25 18.58 -17.15
C SER A 19 -56.09 19.77 -17.64
N ALA A 20 -55.66 21.01 -17.39
CA ALA A 20 -56.18 22.19 -18.07
C ALA A 20 -55.08 23.27 -18.21
N HIS A 21 -54.81 23.60 -19.47
CA HIS A 21 -54.04 24.72 -20.00
C HIS A 21 -54.72 26.05 -19.65
N THR A 22 -54.00 27.04 -19.11
CA THR A 22 -54.08 28.48 -19.52
C THR A 22 -53.04 29.35 -18.78
N ALA A 23 -52.21 30.06 -19.53
CA ALA A 23 -51.44 31.23 -19.05
C ALA A 23 -52.35 32.48 -19.11
N PRO A 24 -52.21 33.45 -18.18
CA PRO A 24 -51.70 34.79 -18.54
C PRO A 24 -51.03 35.53 -17.33
N PRO A 25 -50.73 36.84 -17.40
CA PRO A 25 -49.72 37.52 -18.21
C PRO A 25 -48.66 38.26 -17.35
N ALA A 26 -47.64 38.80 -18.03
CA ALA A 26 -46.57 39.62 -17.47
C ALA A 26 -47.07 40.83 -16.66
N GLY A 27 -46.47 41.03 -15.48
CA GLY A 27 -46.74 42.17 -14.59
C GLY A 27 -45.54 42.44 -13.67
N ILE A 28 -44.71 43.36 -14.14
CA ILE A 28 -43.69 44.19 -13.47
C ILE A 28 -43.76 44.19 -11.93
N ILE A 29 -42.71 43.68 -11.28
CA ILE A 29 -42.32 44.12 -9.93
C ILE A 29 -40.84 44.51 -9.99
N THR A 30 -40.63 45.82 -10.00
CA THR A 30 -39.37 46.52 -9.84
C THR A 30 -38.72 46.22 -8.50
N GLY A 31 -37.42 45.93 -8.53
CA GLY A 31 -36.45 46.25 -7.48
C GLY A 31 -36.64 45.57 -6.12
N LEU A 32 -35.91 44.48 -5.88
CA LEU A 32 -35.36 44.21 -4.55
C LEU A 32 -34.07 43.42 -4.68
N GLU A 33 -32.97 44.06 -4.31
CA GLU A 33 -31.66 43.43 -4.15
C GLU A 33 -31.76 42.23 -3.20
N ARG A 34 -31.26 41.07 -3.62
CA ARG A 34 -30.88 39.95 -2.76
C ARG A 34 -29.81 39.10 -3.45
N THR A 35 -28.56 39.44 -3.15
CA THR A 35 -27.47 38.51 -2.79
C THR A 35 -27.39 37.19 -3.56
N ALA A 36 -26.72 37.22 -4.72
CA ALA A 36 -26.08 36.04 -5.29
C ALA A 36 -24.68 35.86 -4.66
N ALA A 37 -24.64 35.49 -3.38
CA ALA A 37 -23.45 34.94 -2.75
C ALA A 37 -23.62 33.42 -2.65
N GLY A 38 -22.80 32.66 -3.38
CA GLY A 38 -22.73 31.21 -3.18
C GLY A 38 -22.50 30.34 -4.41
N LEU A 39 -21.85 30.82 -5.48
CA LEU A 39 -21.17 29.91 -6.40
C LEU A 39 -19.73 29.73 -5.92
N LEU A 40 -19.49 28.57 -5.30
CA LEU A 40 -18.23 27.83 -5.15
C LEU A 40 -16.95 28.69 -5.17
N PRO A 41 -16.24 28.89 -4.04
CA PRO A 41 -14.91 29.45 -4.11
C PRO A 41 -14.06 28.49 -4.97
N ALA A 42 -13.57 29.01 -6.10
CA ALA A 42 -12.49 28.40 -6.86
C ALA A 42 -11.43 27.95 -5.85
N GLY A 43 -11.29 26.64 -5.70
CA GLY A 43 -10.45 26.04 -4.67
C GLY A 43 -9.05 26.61 -4.83
N LYS A 44 -8.70 27.53 -3.93
CA LYS A 44 -7.33 28.00 -3.73
C LYS A 44 -6.49 26.72 -3.71
N THR A 45 -5.58 26.57 -4.67
CA THR A 45 -4.45 25.68 -4.54
C THR A 45 -3.73 26.15 -3.30
N ALA A 46 -4.06 25.57 -2.14
CA ALA A 46 -3.36 25.81 -0.90
C ALA A 46 -1.91 25.42 -1.17
N LYS A 47 -1.07 26.43 -1.40
CA LYS A 47 0.36 26.33 -1.28
C LYS A 47 0.60 25.72 0.10
N PRO A 48 1.47 24.71 0.27
CA PRO A 48 1.79 24.22 1.60
C PRO A 48 2.56 25.35 2.31
N GLU A 49 1.82 26.20 3.00
CA GLU A 49 2.31 27.32 3.78
C GLU A 49 2.78 26.77 5.13
N SER A 50 3.92 26.08 5.12
CA SER A 50 4.86 25.91 6.25
C SER A 50 5.88 24.80 5.97
N SER A 51 6.40 24.69 4.75
CA SER A 51 7.58 23.86 4.51
C SER A 51 8.82 24.73 4.70
N GLN A 52 9.40 24.73 5.90
CA GLN A 52 10.67 25.40 6.14
C GLN A 52 11.79 24.58 5.50
N ASP A 53 12.58 25.23 4.67
CA ASP A 53 13.78 24.61 4.13
C ASP A 53 14.81 24.43 5.26
N ARG A 54 15.50 23.30 5.26
CA ARG A 54 16.46 22.94 6.32
C ARG A 54 17.85 22.84 5.71
N ASP A 55 18.81 23.55 6.27
CA ASP A 55 20.21 23.41 5.87
C ASP A 55 20.88 22.30 6.69
N LEU A 56 21.42 21.29 6.01
CA LEU A 56 22.19 20.22 6.64
C LEU A 56 23.63 20.21 6.13
N PRO A 57 24.62 19.95 7.00
CA PRO A 57 26.00 19.76 6.57
C PRO A 57 26.14 18.47 5.76
N VAL A 58 26.97 18.53 4.73
CA VAL A 58 27.38 17.40 3.90
C VAL A 58 28.72 16.90 4.42
N TYR A 59 28.79 15.60 4.71
CA TYR A 59 29.98 14.96 5.27
C TYR A 59 30.74 14.14 4.23
N ASN A 60 32.06 14.07 4.40
CA ASN A 60 32.90 13.03 3.79
C ASN A 60 32.89 11.75 4.63
N LEU A 61 33.44 10.65 4.10
CA LEU A 61 33.58 9.37 4.81
C LEU A 61 34.34 9.48 6.14
N ASP A 62 35.23 10.47 6.26
CA ASP A 62 36.01 10.75 7.47
C ASP A 62 35.32 11.78 8.40
N LYS A 63 34.04 12.10 8.13
CA LYS A 63 33.18 13.04 8.88
C LYS A 63 33.61 14.52 8.82
N GLU A 64 34.46 14.86 7.86
CA GLU A 64 34.78 16.25 7.56
C GLU A 64 33.60 16.91 6.83
N VAL A 65 33.32 18.18 7.16
CA VAL A 65 32.25 18.95 6.53
C VAL A 65 32.77 19.53 5.22
N VAL A 66 32.23 19.08 4.10
CA VAL A 66 32.61 19.56 2.75
C VAL A 66 31.79 20.76 2.32
N GLY A 67 30.54 20.84 2.78
CA GLY A 67 29.63 21.94 2.44
C GLY A 67 28.29 21.84 3.14
N THR A 68 27.38 22.73 2.77
CA THR A 68 26.00 22.78 3.29
C THR A 68 25.02 22.56 2.14
N CYS A 69 24.00 21.73 2.35
CA CYS A 69 22.95 21.47 1.38
C CYS A 69 21.58 21.83 1.98
N THR A 70 20.81 22.62 1.22
CA THR A 70 19.46 23.04 1.59
C THR A 70 18.45 21.97 1.16
N LEU A 71 17.80 21.33 2.13
CA LEU A 71 16.74 20.35 1.90
C LEU A 71 15.38 21.05 1.77
N PRO A 72 14.62 20.76 0.70
CA PRO A 72 13.31 21.37 0.51
C PRO A 72 12.32 20.88 1.56
N GLY A 73 11.72 21.79 2.31
CA GLY A 73 10.75 21.48 3.36
C GLY A 73 9.52 20.73 2.81
N ARG A 74 9.19 20.90 1.52
CA ARG A 74 8.06 20.19 0.88
C ARG A 74 8.19 18.67 0.96
N ILE A 75 9.42 18.16 1.03
CA ILE A 75 9.72 16.72 1.02
C ILE A 75 10.02 16.21 2.43
N PHE A 76 10.75 17.01 3.22
CA PHE A 76 11.32 16.62 4.50
C PHE A 76 10.58 17.19 5.73
N ASP A 77 9.56 18.03 5.52
CA ASP A 77 8.77 18.65 6.59
C ASP A 77 7.27 18.39 6.43
N VAL A 78 6.90 17.15 6.07
CA VAL A 78 5.51 16.71 6.01
C VAL A 78 5.11 16.09 7.35
N ALA A 79 3.91 16.42 7.83
CA ALA A 79 3.36 15.84 9.06
C ALA A 79 3.39 14.29 9.01
N VAL A 80 4.03 13.70 10.03
CA VAL A 80 4.26 12.24 10.08
C VAL A 80 2.95 11.52 10.44
N ARG A 81 2.39 10.84 9.44
CA ARG A 81 1.13 10.12 9.52
C ARG A 81 1.33 8.60 9.61
N LYS A 82 1.18 8.06 10.82
CA LYS A 82 1.37 6.62 11.12
C LYS A 82 0.39 5.72 10.35
N ASP A 83 -0.84 6.18 10.11
CA ASP A 83 -1.88 5.48 9.36
C ASP A 83 -1.47 5.20 7.91
N ILE A 84 -0.90 6.20 7.23
CA ILE A 84 -0.44 6.11 5.85
C ILE A 84 0.78 5.21 5.74
N LEU A 85 1.74 5.37 6.67
CA LEU A 85 2.94 4.52 6.73
C LEU A 85 2.55 3.04 6.88
N HIS A 86 1.67 2.72 7.83
CA HIS A 86 1.20 1.35 8.03
C HIS A 86 0.51 0.79 6.77
N ARG A 87 -0.32 1.59 6.09
CA ARG A 87 -1.01 1.16 4.87
C ARG A 87 -0.03 0.85 3.73
N VAL A 88 1.01 1.68 3.54
CA VAL A 88 2.03 1.47 2.50
C VAL A 88 2.88 0.23 2.81
N VAL A 89 3.28 0.02 4.07
CA VAL A 89 4.05 -1.17 4.48
C VAL A 89 3.23 -2.44 4.27
N ARG A 90 1.97 -2.46 4.70
CA ARG A 90 1.07 -3.61 4.49
C ARG A 90 0.87 -3.91 3.01
N TRP A 91 0.75 -2.88 2.18
CA TRP A 91 0.68 -3.02 0.73
C TRP A 91 1.94 -3.65 0.14
N GLN A 92 3.13 -3.16 0.50
CA GLN A 92 4.41 -3.71 0.04
C GLN A 92 4.58 -5.19 0.46
N LEU A 93 4.32 -5.51 1.73
CA LEU A 93 4.43 -6.87 2.25
C LEU A 93 3.44 -7.82 1.59
N ALA A 94 2.19 -7.38 1.37
CA ALA A 94 1.20 -8.20 0.68
C ALA A 94 1.59 -8.48 -0.77
N LYS A 95 2.20 -7.50 -1.47
CA LYS A 95 2.67 -7.67 -2.85
C LYS A 95 3.86 -8.63 -2.96
N ARG A 96 4.72 -8.72 -1.95
CA ARG A 96 5.86 -9.66 -1.91
C ARG A 96 5.45 -11.11 -1.69
N ARG A 97 4.21 -11.38 -1.28
CA ARG A 97 3.74 -12.75 -0.99
C ARG A 97 3.42 -13.51 -2.28
N GLN A 98 4.04 -14.68 -2.45
CA GLN A 98 3.83 -15.55 -3.61
C GLN A 98 2.52 -16.37 -3.54
N GLY A 99 2.11 -16.81 -2.35
CA GLY A 99 0.80 -17.46 -2.15
C GLY A 99 0.67 -18.89 -2.73
N THR A 100 1.77 -19.63 -2.92
CA THR A 100 1.80 -20.96 -3.59
C THR A 100 1.27 -22.15 -2.80
N HIS A 101 0.84 -21.93 -1.55
CA HIS A 101 0.18 -22.95 -0.74
C HIS A 101 -1.12 -23.47 -1.39
N ALA A 102 -1.23 -24.78 -1.56
CA ALA A 102 -2.42 -25.44 -2.07
C ALA A 102 -2.60 -26.82 -1.42
N VAL A 103 -3.86 -27.18 -1.17
CA VAL A 103 -4.23 -28.52 -0.68
C VAL A 103 -5.25 -29.15 -1.63
N LYS A 104 -5.21 -30.48 -1.73
CA LYS A 104 -6.13 -31.22 -2.58
C LYS A 104 -7.53 -31.24 -1.96
N THR A 105 -8.49 -30.70 -2.71
CA THR A 105 -9.91 -30.86 -2.41
C THR A 105 -10.36 -32.30 -2.67
N ARG A 106 -11.54 -32.70 -2.16
CA ARG A 106 -12.09 -34.05 -2.40
C ARG A 106 -12.21 -34.43 -3.88
N ALA A 107 -12.31 -33.46 -4.78
CA ALA A 107 -12.37 -33.67 -6.22
C ALA A 107 -10.99 -34.01 -6.82
N GLN A 108 -9.92 -33.45 -6.24
CA GLN A 108 -8.54 -33.59 -6.71
C GLN A 108 -7.82 -34.81 -6.10
N VAL A 109 -8.33 -35.37 -5.01
CA VAL A 109 -7.82 -36.62 -4.42
C VAL A 109 -8.16 -37.80 -5.34
N ARG A 110 -7.19 -38.69 -5.59
CA ARG A 110 -7.35 -39.88 -6.45
C ARG A 110 -8.40 -40.85 -5.89
N GLY A 111 -9.21 -41.46 -6.75
CA GLY A 111 -10.16 -42.52 -6.40
C GLY A 111 -11.61 -42.04 -6.18
N GLY A 112 -12.41 -42.77 -5.40
CA GLY A 112 -13.72 -42.34 -4.90
C GLY A 112 -14.80 -41.99 -5.93
N GLY A 113 -14.81 -42.68 -7.08
CA GLY A 113 -15.89 -42.61 -8.08
C GLY A 113 -17.06 -43.58 -7.83
N ARG A 114 -16.81 -44.72 -7.16
CA ARG A 114 -17.86 -45.68 -6.76
C ARG A 114 -18.35 -45.39 -5.35
N LYS A 115 -19.66 -45.53 -5.14
CA LYS A 115 -20.28 -45.47 -3.81
C LYS A 115 -19.77 -46.62 -2.93
N PRO A 116 -19.29 -46.37 -1.69
CA PRO A 116 -18.70 -47.41 -0.85
C PRO A 116 -19.63 -48.57 -0.47
N TRP A 117 -20.90 -48.28 -0.17
CA TRP A 117 -21.94 -49.26 0.19
C TRP A 117 -23.34 -48.75 -0.22
N PRO A 118 -24.35 -49.64 -0.33
CA PRO A 118 -25.72 -49.24 -0.63
C PRO A 118 -26.29 -48.26 0.40
N GLN A 119 -27.30 -47.48 0.00
CA GLN A 119 -27.86 -46.40 0.83
C GLN A 119 -28.51 -46.88 2.14
N LYS A 120 -28.98 -48.14 2.16
CA LYS A 120 -29.68 -48.80 3.26
C LYS A 120 -29.26 -50.28 3.31
N GLY A 121 -29.55 -50.96 4.43
CA GLY A 121 -29.34 -52.40 4.60
C GLY A 121 -28.04 -52.81 5.30
N THR A 122 -27.04 -51.92 5.39
CA THR A 122 -25.71 -52.25 5.95
C THR A 122 -25.52 -51.86 7.42
N GLY A 123 -26.48 -51.18 8.06
CA GLY A 123 -26.36 -50.71 9.46
C GLY A 123 -25.28 -49.64 9.71
N ARG A 124 -24.58 -49.17 8.66
CA ARG A 124 -23.52 -48.15 8.73
C ARG A 124 -24.07 -46.76 8.42
N ALA A 125 -23.33 -45.72 8.83
CA ALA A 125 -23.59 -44.36 8.39
C ALA A 125 -23.57 -44.25 6.86
N ARG A 126 -24.37 -43.34 6.28
CA ARG A 126 -24.44 -43.17 4.83
C ARG A 126 -23.18 -42.49 4.31
N ALA A 127 -22.55 -43.05 3.28
CA ALA A 127 -21.39 -42.44 2.62
C ALA A 127 -21.59 -42.39 1.10
N GLY A 128 -21.28 -41.24 0.51
CA GLY A 128 -21.32 -41.04 -0.94
C GLY A 128 -19.99 -41.33 -1.64
N SER A 129 -18.87 -41.16 -0.93
CA SER A 129 -17.51 -41.35 -1.47
C SER A 129 -16.52 -41.62 -0.34
N ILE A 130 -15.42 -42.30 -0.63
CA ILE A 130 -14.30 -42.49 0.30
C ILE A 130 -13.45 -41.22 0.48
N ARG A 131 -13.60 -40.21 -0.40
CA ARG A 131 -12.77 -38.97 -0.41
C ARG A 131 -13.32 -37.83 0.46
N ILE A 132 -14.36 -38.08 1.25
CA ILE A 132 -14.99 -37.06 2.10
C ILE A 132 -14.00 -36.68 3.23
N PRO A 133 -13.94 -35.41 3.67
CA PRO A 133 -12.97 -34.95 4.68
C PRO A 133 -12.95 -35.74 5.99
N GLN A 134 -14.08 -36.35 6.37
CA GLN A 134 -14.20 -37.18 7.57
C GLN A 134 -13.45 -38.52 7.48
N PHE A 135 -13.14 -39.00 6.28
CA PHE A 135 -12.41 -40.26 6.09
C PHE A 135 -10.90 -40.02 6.04
N ARG A 136 -10.12 -41.00 6.51
CA ARG A 136 -8.66 -41.00 6.37
C ARG A 136 -8.29 -40.99 4.88
N GLY A 137 -7.37 -40.11 4.50
CA GLY A 137 -6.99 -39.92 3.09
C GLY A 137 -8.03 -39.16 2.25
N GLY A 138 -9.09 -38.62 2.88
CA GLY A 138 -10.03 -37.71 2.24
C GLY A 138 -9.43 -36.36 1.89
N GLY A 139 -10.11 -35.59 1.03
CA GLY A 139 -9.68 -34.22 0.70
C GLY A 139 -10.03 -33.23 1.82
N VAL A 140 -9.29 -32.12 1.89
CA VAL A 140 -9.55 -31.05 2.87
C VAL A 140 -10.67 -30.14 2.37
N ALA A 141 -11.66 -29.82 3.22
CA ALA A 141 -12.79 -28.97 2.86
C ALA A 141 -12.41 -27.48 2.77
N HIS A 142 -11.78 -26.95 3.81
CA HIS A 142 -11.34 -25.56 3.90
C HIS A 142 -9.82 -25.49 3.97
N GLY A 143 -9.18 -25.91 2.87
CA GLY A 143 -7.74 -25.83 2.72
C GLY A 143 -7.31 -24.48 2.14
N PRO A 144 -6.02 -24.11 2.28
CA PRO A 144 -5.47 -22.98 1.55
C PRO A 144 -5.56 -23.23 0.04
N VAL A 145 -5.87 -22.16 -0.68
CA VAL A 145 -5.93 -22.12 -2.15
C VAL A 145 -4.87 -21.15 -2.64
N SER A 146 -4.16 -21.54 -3.70
CA SER A 146 -3.18 -20.67 -4.34
C SER A 146 -3.89 -19.42 -4.85
N ARG A 147 -3.46 -18.25 -4.36
CA ARG A 147 -4.06 -16.96 -4.69
C ARG A 147 -3.04 -15.84 -4.58
N SER A 148 -3.26 -14.77 -5.33
CA SER A 148 -2.52 -13.53 -5.11
C SER A 148 -3.04 -12.81 -3.86
N HIS A 149 -2.11 -12.23 -3.09
CA HIS A 149 -2.41 -11.37 -1.94
C HIS A 149 -2.29 -9.88 -2.27
N GLU A 150 -2.00 -9.52 -3.52
CA GLU A 150 -1.85 -8.13 -3.93
C GLU A 150 -3.18 -7.36 -3.84
N HIS A 151 -3.12 -6.15 -3.31
CA HIS A 151 -4.20 -5.18 -3.37
C HIS A 151 -3.65 -3.85 -3.90
N LYS A 152 -4.50 -3.05 -4.55
CA LYS A 152 -4.09 -1.78 -5.15
C LYS A 152 -4.12 -0.64 -4.13
N LEU A 153 -3.11 0.23 -4.19
CA LEU A 153 -3.06 1.48 -3.42
C LEU A 153 -2.89 2.69 -4.36
N ASN A 154 -3.61 3.78 -4.06
CA ASN A 154 -3.61 5.00 -4.86
C ASN A 154 -2.18 5.55 -5.01
N LYS A 155 -1.82 6.01 -6.22
CA LYS A 155 -0.49 6.56 -6.54
C LYS A 155 -0.10 7.73 -5.60
N LYS A 156 -1.05 8.62 -5.30
CA LYS A 156 -0.84 9.76 -4.38
C LYS A 156 -0.51 9.32 -2.95
N VAL A 157 -1.17 8.28 -2.45
CA VAL A 157 -0.94 7.73 -1.09
C VAL A 157 0.43 7.07 -1.00
N ARG A 158 0.87 6.37 -2.05
CA ARG A 158 2.22 5.78 -2.11
C ARG A 158 3.32 6.85 -2.04
N ARG A 159 3.16 7.93 -2.82
CA ARG A 159 4.09 9.07 -2.79
C ARG A 159 4.12 9.71 -1.40
N LEU A 160 2.95 9.98 -0.83
CA LEU A 160 2.83 10.57 0.50
C LEU A 160 3.49 9.71 1.59
N GLY A 161 3.36 8.37 1.53
CA GLY A 161 4.03 7.49 2.48
C GLY A 161 5.56 7.60 2.45
N VAL A 162 6.16 7.77 1.27
CA VAL A 162 7.62 8.00 1.14
C VAL A 162 8.00 9.35 1.74
N LEU A 163 7.23 10.42 1.45
CA LEU A 163 7.47 11.75 2.02
C LEU A 163 7.39 11.74 3.55
N CYS A 164 6.36 11.10 4.12
CA CYS A 164 6.24 10.94 5.57
C CYS A 164 7.39 10.13 6.18
N ALA A 165 7.90 9.12 5.48
CA ALA A 165 9.03 8.31 5.96
C ALA A 165 10.34 9.12 5.97
N LEU A 166 10.62 9.89 4.92
CA LEU A 166 11.78 10.77 4.84
C LEU A 166 11.69 11.90 5.87
N SER A 167 10.51 12.51 6.04
CA SER A 167 10.28 13.55 7.05
C SER A 167 10.49 13.03 8.46
N ALA A 168 10.00 11.82 8.78
CA ALA A 168 10.25 11.20 10.09
C ALA A 168 11.76 10.98 10.34
N LYS A 169 12.52 10.56 9.33
CA LYS A 169 13.98 10.37 9.46
C LYS A 169 14.75 11.68 9.59
N ALA A 170 14.31 12.74 8.92
CA ALA A 170 14.86 14.07 9.09
C ALA A 170 14.58 14.63 10.49
N GLN A 171 13.36 14.48 11.01
CA GLN A 171 12.98 14.91 12.37
C GLN A 171 13.73 14.14 13.46
N GLU A 172 13.99 12.84 13.25
CA GLU A 172 14.81 12.01 14.15
C GLU A 172 16.32 12.34 14.06
N GLY A 173 16.76 13.18 13.12
CA GLY A 173 18.19 13.48 12.91
C GLY A 173 19.01 12.30 12.37
N ARG A 174 18.36 11.28 11.79
CA ARG A 174 18.98 10.05 11.30
C ARG A 174 19.32 10.09 9.80
N LEU A 175 19.15 11.25 9.18
CA LEU A 175 19.45 11.48 7.78
C LEU A 175 20.83 12.16 7.70
N THR A 176 21.81 11.45 7.17
CA THR A 176 23.16 11.97 6.92
C THR A 176 23.34 12.19 5.43
N LEU A 177 23.76 13.39 5.04
CA LEU A 177 24.16 13.68 3.67
C LEU A 177 25.64 13.40 3.50
N VAL A 178 25.98 12.64 2.46
CA VAL A 178 27.36 12.30 2.12
C VAL A 178 27.60 12.71 0.68
N ASP A 179 28.72 13.40 0.42
CA ASP A 179 29.08 13.87 -0.92
C ASP A 179 29.53 12.71 -1.80
N THR A 180 30.57 11.99 -1.37
CA THR A 180 31.11 10.83 -2.09
C THR A 180 31.13 9.60 -1.18
N LEU A 181 30.44 8.55 -1.61
CA LEU A 181 30.40 7.24 -0.94
C LEU A 181 31.49 6.29 -1.45
N TRP A 182 32.32 6.73 -2.40
CA TRP A 182 33.23 5.87 -3.16
C TRP A 182 34.70 6.18 -2.90
N ARG A 183 35.49 5.11 -2.76
CA ARG A 183 36.95 5.12 -2.89
C ARG A 183 37.32 4.07 -3.94
N ASP A 184 38.36 4.32 -4.74
CA ASP A 184 38.76 3.50 -5.90
C ASP A 184 38.85 1.98 -5.65
N ASP A 185 39.06 1.56 -4.39
CA ASP A 185 39.12 0.16 -3.97
C ASP A 185 37.79 -0.35 -3.37
N PRO A 186 37.19 -1.45 -3.90
CA PRO A 186 35.99 -2.08 -3.35
C PRO A 186 36.29 -2.95 -2.11
N LYS A 187 36.85 -2.37 -1.05
CA LYS A 187 37.17 -3.07 0.20
C LYS A 187 36.08 -2.86 1.26
N THR A 188 35.49 -3.95 1.73
CA THR A 188 34.45 -3.96 2.79
C THR A 188 34.93 -3.34 4.10
N ALA A 189 36.18 -3.61 4.49
CA ALA A 189 36.78 -3.08 5.72
C ALA A 189 36.92 -1.55 5.70
N LEU A 190 37.20 -0.96 4.54
CA LEU A 190 37.28 0.50 4.40
C LEU A 190 35.91 1.15 4.53
N LEU A 191 34.88 0.50 3.96
CA LEU A 191 33.50 0.96 4.06
C LEU A 191 32.98 0.84 5.50
N ASP A 192 33.22 -0.28 6.18
CA ASP A 192 32.81 -0.45 7.58
C ASP A 192 33.44 0.60 8.50
N ARG A 193 34.74 0.89 8.31
CA ARG A 193 35.42 1.98 9.02
C ARG A 193 34.76 3.33 8.78
N GLY A 194 34.52 3.71 7.52
CA GLY A 194 33.86 4.97 7.19
C GLY A 194 32.45 5.08 7.76
N LEU A 195 31.67 3.99 7.71
CA LEU A 195 30.34 3.94 8.31
C LEU A 195 30.38 4.11 9.83
N ASN A 196 31.32 3.44 10.52
CA ASN A 196 31.47 3.59 11.97
C ASN A 196 31.89 5.02 12.37
N THR A 197 32.68 5.71 11.54
CA THR A 197 33.07 7.11 11.77
C THR A 197 31.89 8.07 11.56
N LEU A 198 31.10 7.86 10.51
CA LEU A 198 29.95 8.70 10.16
C LEU A 198 28.78 8.57 11.15
N LEU A 199 28.57 7.37 11.70
CA LEU A 199 27.50 7.09 12.65
C LEU A 199 27.90 7.53 14.06
N THR A 200 26.96 8.10 14.81
CA THR A 200 27.16 8.38 16.24
C THR A 200 27.20 7.07 17.06
N PRO A 201 27.89 7.01 18.22
CA PRO A 201 28.03 5.78 19.02
C PRO A 201 26.70 5.19 19.49
N SER A 202 25.64 6.01 19.62
CA SER A 202 24.28 5.55 19.93
C SER A 202 23.61 4.74 18.80
N ASP A 203 24.19 4.79 17.60
CA ASP A 203 23.60 4.31 16.35
C ASP A 203 24.40 3.14 15.74
N ALA A 204 25.66 2.95 16.14
CA ALA A 204 26.59 1.98 15.56
C ALA A 204 26.32 0.50 15.95
N ASP A 205 25.73 0.25 17.12
CA ASP A 205 25.66 -1.10 17.68
C ASP A 205 24.40 -1.90 17.29
N LYS A 206 23.35 -1.27 16.73
CA LYS A 206 22.06 -1.95 16.50
C LYS A 206 21.30 -1.58 15.22
N ARG A 207 21.88 -0.79 14.29
CA ARG A 207 21.09 -0.21 13.18
C ARG A 207 21.58 -0.65 11.80
N SER A 208 20.62 -1.01 10.96
CA SER A 208 20.79 -1.18 9.51
C SER A 208 20.81 0.20 8.83
N VAL A 209 21.82 0.44 8.02
CA VAL A 209 22.00 1.65 7.20
C VAL A 209 21.51 1.37 5.78
N LEU A 210 20.75 2.31 5.21
CA LEU A 210 20.33 2.27 3.81
C LEU A 210 21.13 3.33 3.04
N LEU A 211 21.96 2.89 2.10
CA LEU A 211 22.71 3.78 1.22
C LEU A 211 21.87 4.04 -0.04
N ILE A 212 21.59 5.32 -0.30
CA ILE A 212 20.84 5.77 -1.48
C ILE A 212 21.82 6.55 -2.35
N ASP A 213 22.06 6.03 -3.55
CA ASP A 213 22.98 6.61 -4.53
C ASP A 213 22.18 7.01 -5.77
N THR A 214 22.55 8.15 -6.36
CA THR A 214 21.95 8.69 -7.58
C THR A 214 22.59 8.13 -8.85
N SER A 215 23.80 7.54 -8.75
CA SER A 215 24.46 6.92 -9.89
C SER A 215 23.75 5.61 -10.27
N LYS A 216 23.34 5.50 -11.54
CA LYS A 216 22.95 4.20 -12.11
C LYS A 216 24.21 3.36 -12.22
N ASP A 217 24.13 2.07 -11.89
CA ASP A 217 25.23 1.10 -11.72
C ASP A 217 26.19 0.92 -12.94
N GLY A 218 26.06 1.73 -14.01
CA GLY A 218 26.87 1.69 -15.23
C GLY A 218 27.89 2.81 -15.42
N GLY A 219 28.08 3.74 -14.46
CA GLY A 219 29.12 4.77 -14.50
C GLY A 219 30.00 4.76 -13.25
N ASP A 220 31.28 4.45 -13.44
CA ASP A 220 32.53 4.74 -12.69
C ASP A 220 32.59 4.72 -11.14
N GLY A 221 31.58 4.22 -10.43
CA GLY A 221 31.66 4.01 -8.98
C GLY A 221 30.61 3.09 -8.37
N GLY A 222 29.42 2.96 -9.00
CA GLY A 222 28.31 2.18 -8.44
C GLY A 222 28.57 0.67 -8.34
N SER A 223 29.29 0.08 -9.30
CA SER A 223 29.56 -1.37 -9.34
C SER A 223 30.45 -1.82 -8.18
N ALA A 224 31.36 -0.96 -7.77
CA ALA A 224 32.38 -1.27 -6.81
C ALA A 224 31.88 -0.95 -5.38
N LEU A 225 31.00 0.07 -5.22
CA LEU A 225 30.22 0.27 -3.99
C LEU A 225 29.29 -0.92 -3.73
N ARG A 226 28.64 -1.46 -4.78
CA ARG A 226 27.81 -2.66 -4.68
C ARG A 226 28.61 -3.86 -4.17
N ARG A 227 29.83 -4.08 -4.68
CA ARG A 227 30.72 -5.15 -4.22
C ARG A 227 31.12 -4.96 -2.76
N ALA A 228 31.43 -3.73 -2.34
CA ALA A 228 31.77 -3.41 -0.96
C ALA A 228 30.58 -3.57 0.00
N CYS A 229 29.34 -3.27 -0.43
CA CYS A 229 28.15 -3.43 0.41
C CYS A 229 27.62 -4.87 0.47
N ALA A 230 27.85 -5.69 -0.56
CA ALA A 230 27.20 -7.01 -0.70
C ALA A 230 27.43 -7.96 0.48
N ASN A 231 28.58 -7.85 1.15
CA ASN A 231 28.95 -8.70 2.28
C ASN A 231 28.71 -8.04 3.65
N LEU A 232 28.25 -6.78 3.69
CA LEU A 232 28.05 -6.04 4.94
C LEU A 232 26.59 -6.15 5.39
N PHE A 233 26.29 -6.95 6.43
CA PHE A 233 24.93 -7.09 6.96
C PHE A 233 24.31 -5.80 7.49
N LYS A 234 25.15 -4.81 7.82
CA LYS A 234 24.73 -3.52 8.36
C LYS A 234 24.34 -2.50 7.27
N ALA A 235 24.73 -2.70 6.00
CA ALA A 235 24.48 -1.74 4.93
C ALA A 235 23.69 -2.39 3.79
N ASP A 236 22.60 -1.75 3.37
CA ASP A 236 21.80 -2.20 2.23
C ASP A 236 21.69 -1.12 1.16
N ARG A 237 21.53 -1.53 -0.11
CA ARG A 237 21.28 -0.65 -1.27
C ARG A 237 19.92 -1.02 -1.87
N PRO A 238 19.06 -0.06 -2.22
CA PRO A 238 17.79 -0.37 -2.86
C PRO A 238 18.02 -1.09 -4.20
N GLY A 239 17.68 -2.38 -4.26
CA GLY A 239 17.83 -3.24 -5.45
C GLY A 239 18.54 -4.58 -5.20
N SER A 240 19.26 -4.73 -4.09
CA SER A 240 19.93 -5.98 -3.67
C SER A 240 18.95 -7.16 -3.50
N LEU A 241 17.72 -6.88 -3.09
CA LEU A 241 16.66 -7.87 -2.81
C LEU A 241 15.90 -8.37 -4.05
N LEU A 242 16.13 -7.78 -5.23
CA LEU A 242 15.48 -8.18 -6.49
C LEU A 242 16.35 -9.10 -7.35
N SER A 243 17.58 -9.41 -6.92
CA SER A 243 18.52 -10.28 -7.64
C SER A 243 18.87 -11.57 -6.89
N ARG A 244 17.97 -12.05 -6.02
CA ARG A 244 18.04 -13.39 -5.41
C ARG A 244 16.74 -14.13 -5.67
#